data_AF-A0AAU3F9K4-F1
#
_entry.id   AF-A0AAU3F9K4-F1
#
_cell.length_a   1.000
_cell.length_b   1.000
_cell.length_c   1.000
_cell.angle_alpha   90.00
_cell.angle_beta   90.00
_cell.angle_gamma   90.00
#
_symmetry.space_group_name_H-M   'P 1'
#
loop_
_entity.id
_entity.type
_entity.pdbx_description
1 polymer ?
#
loop_
_entity_poly.entity_id
_entity_poly.type
_entity_poly.pdbx_seq_one_letter_code
_entity_poly.pdbx_strand_id
1 'polypeptide(L)'
;MSDSINIPVEDLRDTLTKLADIRSRIEDKTGLERVGTEADVGDRRLIDAINSFDSAWAKGHDRVQENVDSFSKSTQGIIDNFEQTDADVTHNI
;
A
#
# COMPACT_ATOMS: atom_id res chain seq x y z
N MET A 1 14.29 -18.92 -32.60
CA MET A 1 14.76 -18.20 -31.40
C MET A 1 13.54 -17.50 -30.86
N SER A 2 12.98 -18.00 -29.76
CA SER A 2 11.90 -17.29 -29.09
C SER A 2 12.55 -16.17 -28.29
N ASP A 3 12.36 -14.94 -28.73
CA ASP A 3 12.67 -13.77 -27.93
C ASP A 3 11.70 -13.79 -26.73
N SER A 4 12.08 -14.52 -25.69
CA SER A 4 11.46 -14.43 -24.37
C SER A 4 11.42 -12.95 -24.02
N ILE A 5 10.22 -12.39 -23.84
CA ILE A 5 10.02 -11.04 -23.34
C ILE A 5 10.89 -10.88 -22.09
N ASN A 6 11.97 -10.13 -22.23
CA ASN A 6 13.04 -10.08 -21.26
C ASN A 6 12.57 -9.22 -20.07
N ILE A 7 12.04 -9.89 -19.06
CA ILE A 7 11.93 -9.47 -17.66
C ILE A 7 11.35 -8.05 -17.44
N PRO A 8 10.07 -7.80 -17.73
CA PRO A 8 9.30 -6.74 -17.07
C PRO A 8 8.32 -7.31 -16.03
N VAL A 9 7.79 -8.50 -16.26
CA VAL A 9 6.73 -9.09 -15.42
C VAL A 9 7.25 -9.50 -14.04
N GLU A 10 8.47 -10.05 -13.95
CA GLU A 10 9.07 -10.39 -12.65
C GLU A 10 9.33 -9.12 -11.80
N ASP A 11 9.85 -8.05 -12.40
CA ASP A 11 10.04 -6.76 -11.71
C ASP A 11 8.71 -6.16 -11.21
N LEU A 12 7.63 -6.33 -11.96
CA LEU A 12 6.28 -5.92 -11.55
C LEU A 12 5.75 -6.79 -10.40
N ARG A 13 6.02 -8.10 -10.39
CA ARG A 13 5.68 -9.02 -9.29
C ARG A 13 6.48 -8.71 -8.01
N ASP A 14 7.76 -8.37 -8.15
CA ASP A 14 8.59 -7.87 -7.05
C ASP A 14 8.04 -6.55 -6.50
N THR A 15 7.53 -5.68 -7.37
CA THR A 15 6.87 -4.44 -6.98
C THR A 15 5.60 -4.72 -6.18
N LEU A 16 4.75 -5.67 -6.61
CA LEU A 16 3.57 -6.09 -5.86
C LEU A 16 3.93 -6.61 -4.46
N THR A 17 5.00 -7.41 -4.36
CA THR A 17 5.49 -7.94 -3.08
C THR A 17 5.92 -6.81 -2.13
N LYS A 18 6.64 -5.80 -2.64
CA LYS A 18 7.05 -4.62 -1.87
C LYS A 18 5.84 -3.78 -1.43
N LEU A 19 4.82 -3.65 -2.27
CA LEU A 19 3.59 -2.93 -1.92
C LEU A 19 2.80 -3.64 -0.82
N ALA A 20 2.73 -4.98 -0.87
CA ALA A 20 2.13 -5.78 0.19
C ALA A 20 2.88 -5.61 1.53
N ASP A 21 4.22 -5.59 1.52
CA ASP A 21 5.03 -5.32 2.72
C ASP A 21 4.76 -3.92 3.29
N ILE A 22 4.72 -2.90 2.43
CA ILE A 22 4.40 -1.53 2.84
C ILE A 22 3.01 -1.47 3.48
N ARG A 23 2.00 -2.11 2.86
CA ARG A 23 0.62 -2.18 3.38
C ARG A 23 0.57 -2.84 4.76
N SER A 24 1.28 -3.95 4.96
CA SER A 24 1.33 -4.66 6.24
C SER A 24 2.01 -3.84 7.34
N ARG A 25 3.14 -3.18 7.03
CA ARG A 25 3.86 -2.31 7.97
C ARG A 25 3.08 -1.07 8.38
N ILE A 26 2.21 -0.63 7.48
CA ILE A 26 1.23 0.41 7.73
C ILE A 26 0.22 -0.18 8.74
N GLU A 27 -0.52 -1.24 8.43
CA GLU A 27 -1.52 -1.84 9.36
C GLU A 27 -1.01 -2.03 10.81
N ASP A 28 0.23 -2.47 11.01
CA ASP A 28 0.87 -2.71 12.33
C ASP A 28 1.05 -1.45 13.19
N LYS A 29 0.99 -0.23 12.62
CA LYS A 29 1.26 1.04 13.34
C LYS A 29 0.01 1.84 13.71
N THR A 30 -1.15 1.21 13.75
CA THR A 30 -2.42 1.92 13.92
C THR A 30 -2.80 2.12 15.39
N GLY A 31 -2.90 3.39 15.76
CA GLY A 31 -3.48 3.87 17.01
C GLY A 31 -2.44 4.30 18.04
N LEU A 32 -2.36 5.60 18.33
CA LEU A 32 -1.91 6.05 19.65
C LEU A 32 -3.05 5.74 20.65
N GLU A 33 -3.32 4.46 20.89
CA GLU A 33 -4.36 4.07 21.83
C GLU A 33 -3.99 4.58 23.22
N ARG A 34 -4.63 5.69 23.60
CA ARG A 34 -4.59 6.34 24.91
C ARG A 34 -3.24 6.95 25.28
N VAL A 35 -2.98 8.15 24.76
CA VAL A 35 -2.00 9.09 25.32
C VAL A 35 -2.36 9.66 26.70
N GLY A 36 -3.48 9.22 27.29
CA GLY A 36 -3.96 9.63 28.61
C GLY A 36 -5.28 10.41 28.54
N THR A 37 -5.85 10.70 29.71
CA THR A 37 -7.03 11.52 29.92
C THR A 37 -6.65 12.92 30.39
N GLU A 38 -7.55 13.90 30.38
CA GLU A 38 -7.31 15.22 30.97
C GLU A 38 -6.86 15.12 32.44
N ALA A 39 -7.33 14.10 33.17
CA ALA A 39 -6.88 13.83 34.54
C ALA A 39 -5.42 13.33 34.63
N ASP A 40 -4.92 12.68 33.58
CA ASP A 40 -3.54 12.15 33.53
C ASP A 40 -2.52 13.24 33.16
N VAL A 41 -2.92 14.23 32.34
CA VAL A 41 -2.01 15.27 31.82
C VAL A 41 -2.27 16.67 32.39
N GLY A 42 -3.42 16.90 33.01
CA GLY A 42 -3.81 18.17 33.63
C GLY A 42 -4.05 19.34 32.64
N ASP A 43 -3.94 19.09 31.34
CA ASP A 43 -4.10 20.11 30.28
C ASP A 43 -5.00 19.59 29.15
N ARG A 44 -6.21 20.14 29.08
CA ARG A 44 -7.20 19.82 28.04
C ARG A 44 -6.74 20.16 26.63
N ARG A 45 -5.96 21.24 26.45
CA ARG A 45 -5.47 21.66 25.13
C ARG A 45 -4.44 20.68 24.59
N LEU A 46 -3.60 20.14 25.47
CA LEU A 46 -2.64 19.10 25.11
C LEU A 46 -3.36 17.81 24.68
N ILE A 47 -4.37 17.38 25.44
CA ILE A 47 -5.21 16.24 25.06
C ILE A 47 -5.91 16.46 23.71
N ASP A 48 -6.55 17.62 23.51
CA ASP A 48 -7.23 17.95 22.26
C ASP A 48 -6.26 17.95 21.06
N ALA A 49 -5.02 18.45 21.26
CA ALA A 49 -3.99 18.45 20.24
C ALA A 49 -3.52 17.03 19.88
N ILE A 50 -3.34 16.16 20.88
CA ILE A 50 -2.91 14.78 20.63
C ILE A 50 -4.03 13.97 19.96
N ASN A 51 -5.28 14.12 20.41
CA ASN A 51 -6.43 13.47 19.76
C ASN A 51 -6.59 13.92 18.29
N SER A 52 -6.36 15.21 18.03
CA SER A 52 -6.38 15.75 16.66
C SER A 52 -5.23 15.18 15.82
N PHE A 53 -4.04 15.05 16.41
CA PHE A 53 -2.89 14.41 15.76
C PHE A 53 -3.19 12.94 15.43
N ASP A 54 -3.66 12.15 16.40
CA ASP A 54 -4.00 10.73 16.21
C ASP A 54 -5.07 10.54 15.12
N SER A 55 -6.12 11.35 15.13
CA SER A 55 -7.14 11.32 14.07
C SER A 55 -6.59 11.67 12.69
N ALA A 56 -5.72 12.69 12.60
CA ALA A 56 -5.09 13.07 11.33
C ALA A 56 -4.10 12.01 10.85
N TRP A 57 -3.37 11.40 11.78
CA TRP A 57 -2.44 10.31 11.53
C TRP A 57 -3.18 9.08 10.98
N ALA A 58 -4.26 8.65 11.64
CA ALA A 58 -5.11 7.54 11.17
C ALA A 58 -5.65 7.80 9.75
N LYS A 59 -6.20 8.99 9.48
CA LYS A 59 -6.68 9.35 8.13
C LYS A 59 -5.57 9.36 7.09
N GLY A 60 -4.39 9.88 7.44
CA GLY A 60 -3.23 9.87 6.54
C GLY A 60 -2.81 8.46 6.20
N HIS A 61 -2.88 7.57 7.18
CA HIS A 61 -2.54 6.16 7.08
C HIS A 61 -3.52 5.39 6.17
N ASP A 62 -4.82 5.57 6.38
CA ASP A 62 -5.88 5.00 5.51
C ASP A 62 -5.66 5.43 4.05
N ARG A 63 -5.34 6.71 3.82
CA ARG A 63 -5.08 7.23 2.47
C ARG A 63 -3.84 6.61 1.82
N VAL A 64 -2.79 6.32 2.60
CA VAL A 64 -1.60 5.63 2.04
C VAL A 64 -1.96 4.19 1.68
N GLN A 65 -2.76 3.50 2.49
CA GLN A 65 -3.26 2.14 2.15
C GLN A 65 -4.06 2.16 0.85
N GLU A 66 -5.01 3.09 0.69
CA GLU A 66 -5.80 3.24 -0.53
C GLU A 66 -4.94 3.46 -1.78
N ASN A 67 -3.88 4.28 -1.65
CA ASN A 67 -2.94 4.53 -2.74
C ASN A 67 -2.12 3.27 -3.09
N VAL A 68 -1.64 2.53 -2.09
CA VAL A 68 -0.90 1.28 -2.26
C VAL A 68 -1.77 0.22 -2.93
N ASP A 69 -3.03 0.09 -2.52
CA ASP A 69 -3.99 -0.84 -3.10
C ASP A 69 -4.31 -0.47 -4.56
N SER A 70 -4.53 0.82 -4.85
CA SER A 70 -4.76 1.30 -6.22
C SER A 70 -3.56 1.07 -7.13
N PHE A 71 -2.36 1.31 -6.63
CA PHE A 71 -1.14 1.08 -7.40
C PHE A 71 -0.93 -0.41 -7.64
N SER A 72 -1.12 -1.26 -6.63
CA SER A 72 -1.04 -2.72 -6.76
C SER A 72 -2.02 -3.25 -7.80
N LYS A 73 -3.29 -2.79 -7.78
CA LYS A 73 -4.29 -3.17 -8.77
C LYS A 73 -3.88 -2.76 -10.19
N SER A 74 -3.30 -1.58 -10.35
CA SER A 74 -2.83 -1.08 -11.65
C SER A 74 -1.66 -1.91 -12.17
N THR A 75 -0.69 -2.22 -11.30
CA THR A 75 0.45 -3.10 -11.61
C THR A 75 0.00 -4.50 -12.00
N GLN A 76 -0.97 -5.09 -11.29
CA GLN A 76 -1.52 -6.40 -11.65
C GLN A 76 -2.19 -6.36 -13.02
N GLY A 77 -2.99 -5.32 -13.32
CA GLY A 77 -3.60 -5.18 -14.65
C GLY A 77 -2.56 -5.05 -15.78
N ILE A 78 -1.39 -4.45 -15.52
CA ILE A 78 -0.29 -4.43 -16.50
C ILE A 78 0.27 -5.83 -16.71
N ILE A 79 0.51 -6.59 -15.64
CA ILE A 79 0.99 -7.98 -15.71
C ILE A 79 0.01 -8.83 -16.53
N ASP A 80 -1.29 -8.76 -16.22
CA ASP A 80 -2.33 -9.55 -16.90
C ASP A 80 -2.34 -9.28 -18.42
N ASN A 81 -2.18 -8.01 -18.82
CA ASN A 81 -2.10 -7.63 -20.23
C ASN A 81 -0.83 -8.16 -20.93
N PHE A 82 0.32 -8.15 -20.24
CA PHE A 82 1.56 -8.71 -20.78
C PHE A 82 1.45 -10.22 -20.96
N GLU A 83 0.93 -10.93 -19.96
CA GLU A 83 0.74 -12.39 -20.02
C GLU A 83 -0.24 -12.78 -21.13
N GLN A 84 -1.33 -12.02 -21.30
CA GLN A 84 -2.28 -12.25 -22.39
C GLN A 84 -1.62 -12.02 -23.77
N THR A 85 -0.85 -10.94 -23.92
CA THR A 85 -0.15 -10.64 -25.17
C THR A 85 0.87 -11.73 -25.53
N ASP A 86 1.63 -12.22 -24.54
CA ASP A 86 2.61 -13.30 -24.74
C ASP A 86 1.93 -14.63 -25.15
N ALA A 87 0.79 -14.94 -24.53
CA ALA A 87 -0.02 -16.10 -24.90
C ALA A 87 -0.56 -15.99 -26.34
N ASP A 88 -1.05 -14.82 -26.74
CA ASP A 88 -1.57 -14.57 -28.09
C ASP A 88 -0.47 -14.65 -29.15
N VAL A 89 0.73 -14.14 -28.86
CA VAL A 89 1.88 -14.23 -29.77
C VAL A 89 2.34 -15.68 -29.90
N THR A 90 2.46 -16.41 -28.80
CA THR A 90 2.90 -17.81 -28.80
C THR A 90 1.89 -18.74 -29.50
N HIS A 91 0.60 -18.42 -29.47
CA HIS A 91 -0.45 -19.20 -30.15
C HIS A 91 -0.51 -18.96 -31.67
N ASN A 92 0.02 -17.84 -32.16
CA ASN A 92 -0.02 -17.44 -33.57
C ASN A 92 1.29 -17.74 -34.36
N ILE A 93 2.23 -18.49 -33.76
CA ILE A 93 3.48 -18.97 -34.38
C ILE A 93 3.46 -20.50 -34.41
#